data_AF-A0A2V6Z7N0-F1
#
_entry.id   AF-A0A2V6Z7N0-F1
#
_cell.length_a   1.000
_cell.length_b   1.000
_cell.length_c   1.000
_cell.angle_alpha   90.00
_cell.angle_beta   90.00
_cell.angle_gamma   90.00
#
_symmetry.space_group_name_H-M   'P 1'
#
loop_
_entity.id
_entity.type
_entity.pdbx_description
1 polymer ?
#
loop_
_entity_poly.entity_id
_entity_poly.type
_entity_poly.pdbx_seq_one_letter_code
_entity_poly.pdbx_strand_id
1 'polypeptide(L)' 'LKEKVRARFEVSVAEVDHQDVWQRATLAVAYVSADARHANTVISKAMDFIEDNVAGRVLDTSVEIL' A
#
# COMPACT_ATOMS: atom_id res chain seq x y z
N LEU A 1 3.90 -9.83 -2.41
CA LEU A 1 2.80 -8.85 -2.42
C LEU A 1 3.27 -7.48 -2.94
N LYS A 2 4.29 -6.84 -2.33
CA LYS A 2 4.85 -5.54 -2.76
C LYS A 2 5.08 -5.39 -4.28
N GLU A 3 5.71 -6.38 -4.90
CA GLU A 3 5.98 -6.38 -6.35
C GLU A 3 4.70 -6.39 -7.20
N LYS A 4 3.68 -7.13 -6.76
CA LYS A 4 2.39 -7.20 -7.46
C LYS A 4 1.64 -5.86 -7.36
N VAL A 5 1.67 -5.21 -6.18
CA VAL A 5 1.05 -3.90 -5.96
C VAL A 5 1.73 -2.85 -6.82
N ARG A 6 3.08 -2.78 -6.77
CA ARG A 6 3.88 -1.86 -7.59
C ARG A 6 3.58 -2.01 -9.08
N ALA A 7 3.61 -3.24 -9.58
CA ALA A 7 3.38 -3.51 -11.00
C ALA A 7 1.93 -3.23 -11.45
N ARG A 8 0.94 -3.49 -10.59
CA ARG A 8 -0.48 -3.36 -10.95
C ARG A 8 -1.00 -1.92 -10.92
N PHE A 9 -0.51 -1.12 -9.99
CA PHE A 9 -1.01 0.24 -9.73
C PHE A 9 0.00 1.34 -10.04
N GLU A 10 1.19 0.99 -10.52
CA GLU A 10 2.27 1.93 -10.84
C GLU A 10 2.65 2.81 -9.64
N VAL A 11 2.58 2.24 -8.44
CA VAL A 11 2.87 2.90 -7.16
C VAL A 11 4.25 2.53 -6.63
N SER A 12 4.88 3.44 -5.89
CA SER A 12 6.07 3.10 -5.11
C SER A 12 5.67 2.37 -3.84
N VAL A 13 6.35 1.26 -3.52
CA VAL A 13 6.06 0.44 -2.33
C VAL A 13 7.35 0.13 -1.59
N ALA A 14 7.36 0.34 -0.27
CA ALA A 14 8.47 0.03 0.62
C ALA A 14 7.97 -0.61 1.91
N GLU A 15 8.85 -1.35 2.59
CA GLU A 15 8.61 -1.81 3.96
C GLU A 15 9.34 -0.87 4.91
N VAL A 16 8.61 -0.30 5.87
CA VAL A 16 9.09 0.86 6.65
C VAL A 16 9.20 0.60 8.15
N ASP A 17 8.73 -0.54 8.63
CA ASP A 17 8.79 -0.90 10.06
C ASP A 17 8.68 -2.42 10.26
N HIS A 18 8.99 -2.89 11.47
CA HIS A 18 8.96 -4.30 11.90
C HIS A 18 9.93 -5.23 11.15
N GLN A 19 11.06 -4.69 10.65
CA GLN A 19 12.04 -5.46 9.87
C GLN A 19 12.81 -6.51 10.70
N ASP A 20 12.71 -6.46 12.02
CA ASP A 20 13.32 -7.38 12.98
C ASP A 20 12.43 -8.59 13.32
N VAL A 21 11.18 -8.60 12.87
CA VAL A 21 10.21 -9.68 13.11
C VAL A 21 9.58 -10.16 11.80
N TRP A 22 9.30 -11.47 11.70
CA TRP A 22 8.68 -12.05 10.49
C TRP A 22 7.15 -12.08 10.53
N GLN A 23 6.56 -11.85 11.71
CA GLN A 23 5.12 -11.98 11.95
C GLN A 23 4.34 -10.69 11.67
N ARG A 24 5.06 -9.59 11.43
CA ARG A 24 4.48 -8.26 11.21
C ARG A 24 5.35 -7.50 10.21
N ALA A 25 4.71 -6.70 9.38
CA ALA A 25 5.38 -5.79 8.47
C ALA A 25 4.51 -4.54 8.31
N THR A 26 5.13 -3.38 8.13
CA THR A 26 4.42 -2.16 7.73
C THR A 26 4.86 -1.81 6.31
N LEU A 27 3.88 -1.73 5.39
CA LEU A 27 4.13 -1.31 4.01
C LEU A 27 3.73 0.16 3.84
N ALA A 28 4.63 0.95 3.27
CA ALA A 28 4.34 2.28 2.77
C ALA A 28 4.08 2.23 1.27
N VAL A 29 3.03 2.94 0.83
CA VAL A 29 2.66 3.10 -0.58
C VAL A 29 2.62 4.59 -0.90
N ALA A 30 3.28 5.00 -1.98
CA ALA A 30 3.29 6.38 -2.44
C ALA A 30 2.91 6.46 -3.91
N TYR A 31 2.09 7.46 -4.24
CA TYR A 31 1.64 7.74 -5.59
C TYR A 31 1.56 9.25 -5.82
N VAL A 32 1.97 9.71 -6.99
CA VAL A 32 1.95 11.12 -7.38
C VAL A 32 0.98 11.29 -8.53
N SER A 33 0.06 12.24 -8.41
CA SER A 33 -0.89 12.58 -9.47
C SER A 33 -1.17 14.08 -9.49
N ALA A 34 -1.58 14.59 -10.66
CA ALA A 34 -2.07 15.95 -10.81
C ALA A 34 -3.51 16.13 -10.28
N ASP A 35 -4.23 15.04 -10.00
CA ASP A 35 -5.59 15.06 -9.46
C ASP A 35 -5.67 14.24 -8.17
N ALA A 36 -6.01 14.91 -7.06
CA ALA A 36 -6.16 14.29 -5.75
C ALA A 36 -7.24 13.19 -5.72
N ARG A 37 -8.32 13.32 -6.51
CA ARG A 37 -9.37 12.28 -6.60
C ARG A 37 -8.85 11.05 -7.32
N HIS A 38 -8.02 11.25 -8.35
CA HIS A 38 -7.37 10.16 -9.05
C HIS A 38 -6.39 9.45 -8.13
N ALA A 39 -5.55 10.20 -7.41
CA ALA A 39 -4.63 9.66 -6.42
C ALA A 39 -5.36 8.83 -5.37
N ASN A 40 -6.42 9.38 -4.76
CA ASN A 40 -7.23 8.66 -3.78
C ASN A 40 -7.81 7.36 -4.37
N THR A 41 -8.34 7.41 -5.59
CA THR A 41 -8.90 6.22 -6.27
C THR A 41 -7.86 5.13 -6.48
N VAL A 42 -6.64 5.49 -6.90
CA VAL A 42 -5.54 4.53 -7.11
C VAL A 42 -5.11 3.92 -5.77
N ILE A 43 -4.93 4.76 -4.73
CA ILE A 43 -4.53 4.31 -3.39
C ILE A 43 -5.60 3.39 -2.79
N SER A 44 -6.89 3.74 -2.83
CA SER A 44 -7.96 2.88 -2.32
C SER A 44 -7.95 1.50 -2.99
N LYS A 45 -7.85 1.45 -4.32
CA LYS A 45 -7.79 0.18 -5.05
C LYS A 45 -6.55 -0.64 -4.73
N ALA A 46 -5.42 0.02 -4.49
CA ALA A 46 -4.19 -0.65 -4.07
C ALA A 46 -4.34 -1.25 -2.66
N MET A 47 -4.99 -0.54 -1.74
CA MET A 47 -5.30 -1.01 -0.39
C MET A 47 -6.25 -2.21 -0.42
N ASP A 48 -7.36 -2.13 -1.17
CA ASP A 48 -8.31 -3.24 -1.34
C ASP A 48 -7.58 -4.49 -1.86
N PHE A 49 -6.72 -4.32 -2.86
CA PHE A 49 -5.93 -5.42 -3.41
C PHE A 49 -4.94 -6.01 -2.39
N ILE A 50 -4.33 -5.19 -1.53
CA ILE A 50 -3.44 -5.65 -0.47
C ILE A 50 -4.24 -6.48 0.55
N GLU A 51 -5.39 -5.99 0.99
CA GLU A 51 -6.28 -6.69 1.92
C GLU A 51 -6.74 -8.03 1.38
N ASP A 52 -7.13 -8.10 0.10
CA ASP A 52 -7.58 -9.34 -0.54
C ASP A 52 -6.46 -10.38 -0.76
N ASN A 53 -5.20 -9.95 -0.82
CA ASN A 53 -4.07 -10.81 -1.24
C ASN A 53 -3.02 -11.03 -0.14
N VAL A 54 -3.19 -10.44 1.04
CA VAL A 54 -2.30 -10.70 2.17
C VAL A 54 -2.63 -12.07 2.77
N ALA A 55 -1.61 -12.85 3.11
CA ALA A 55 -1.78 -14.15 3.76
C ALA A 55 -2.19 -14.05 5.24
N GLY A 56 -2.30 -12.82 5.77
CA GLY A 56 -2.63 -12.52 7.15
C GLY A 56 -3.80 -11.55 7.23
N ARG A 57 -3.70 -10.56 8.11
CA ARG A 57 -4.74 -9.53 8.26
C ARG A 57 -4.09 -8.15 8.34
N VAL A 58 -4.71 -7.17 7.70
CA VAL A 58 -4.36 -5.76 7.88
C VAL A 58 -4.81 -5.33 9.28
N LEU A 59 -3.90 -4.78 10.07
CA LEU A 59 -4.18 -4.38 11.46
C LEU A 59 -4.53 -2.90 11.58
N ASP A 60 -3.94 -2.08 10.72
CA ASP A 60 -4.11 -0.63 10.69
C ASP A 60 -3.80 -0.11 9.28
N THR A 61 -4.49 0.98 8.91
CA THR A 61 -4.32 1.65 7.62
C THR A 61 -4.40 3.16 7.85
N SER A 62 -3.43 3.89 7.32
CA SER A 62 -3.44 5.36 7.30
C SER A 62 -3.19 5.86 5.90
N VAL A 63 -3.94 6.89 5.48
CA VAL A 63 -3.83 7.52 4.17
C VAL A 63 -3.76 9.02 4.36
N GLU A 64 -2.76 9.63 3.73
CA GLU A 64 -2.58 11.08 3.69
C GLU A 64 -2.52 11.52 2.23
N ILE A 65 -3.19 12.63 1.91
CA ILE A 65 -3.20 13.27 0.58
C ILE A 65 -2.74 14.71 0.79
N LEU A 66 -1.68 15.09 0.08
CA LEU A 66 -1.05 16.41 0.14
C LEU A 66 -1.51 17.29 -1.03
#